data_AF-A0A8S9HAV1-F1
#
_entry.id   AF-A0A8S9HAV1-F1
#
_cell.length_a   1.000
_cell.length_b   1.000
_cell.length_c   1.000
_cell.angle_alpha   90.00
_cell.angle_beta   90.00
_cell.angle_gamma   90.00
#
_symmetry.space_group_name_H-M   'P 1'
#
loop_
_entity.id
_entity.type
_entity.pdbx_description
1 polymer ?
#
loop_
_entity_poly.entity_id
_entity_poly.type
_entity_poly.pdbx_seq_one_letter_code
_entity_poly.pdbx_strand_id
1 'polypeptide(L)'
;MLASGSDDGTFSIHDLRVIKDGDKDKVAHFEYHKHPITSIEWSAHESSTLAVSSGDNQLTIWDLSLEKDEEEEAEFKAQTKEQVNTPQDLPPQLLFVHQGQKDLKKLHWHNQIPGMIVSTAADGFNVLMLYNIQNTLPDLAA
;
A
#
# COMPACT_ATOMS: atom_id res chain seq x y z
N MET A 1 9.16 -5.62 12.98
CA MET A 1 8.89 -6.19 11.66
C MET A 1 9.96 -5.70 10.69
N LEU A 2 10.41 -6.55 9.77
CA LEU A 2 11.31 -6.19 8.66
C LEU A 2 10.55 -6.37 7.35
N ALA A 3 10.61 -5.39 6.46
CA ALA A 3 10.07 -5.51 5.11
C ALA A 3 11.23 -5.66 4.11
N SER A 4 11.04 -6.49 3.09
CA SER A 4 12.03 -6.71 2.02
C SER A 4 11.34 -6.81 0.66
N GLY A 5 11.87 -6.11 -0.33
CA GLY A 5 11.47 -6.25 -1.73
C GLY A 5 12.46 -7.12 -2.52
N SER A 6 11.99 -7.76 -3.58
CA SER A 6 12.74 -8.67 -4.45
C SER A 6 12.76 -8.19 -5.90
N ASP A 7 13.73 -8.65 -6.67
CA ASP A 7 13.87 -8.37 -8.11
C ASP A 7 12.77 -9.05 -8.95
N ASP A 8 12.10 -10.08 -8.41
CA ASP A 8 10.93 -10.70 -9.04
C ASP A 8 9.65 -9.86 -8.91
N GLY A 9 9.71 -8.73 -8.20
CA GLY A 9 8.57 -7.85 -7.94
C GLY A 9 7.73 -8.24 -6.72
N THR A 10 8.11 -9.29 -6.00
CA THR A 10 7.47 -9.63 -4.73
C THR A 10 8.06 -8.81 -3.59
N PHE A 11 7.28 -8.66 -2.51
CA PHE A 11 7.80 -8.18 -1.24
C PHE A 11 7.23 -9.00 -0.08
N SER A 12 8.00 -9.07 1.01
CA SER A 12 7.70 -9.92 2.16
C SER A 12 7.92 -9.18 3.46
N ILE A 13 7.15 -9.55 4.47
CA ILE A 13 7.26 -9.06 5.83
C ILE A 13 7.74 -10.18 6.73
N HIS A 14 8.72 -9.90 7.57
CA HIS A 14 9.37 -10.85 8.45
C HIS A 14 9.30 -10.38 9.91
N ASP A 15 9.07 -11.32 10.82
CA ASP A 15 9.26 -11.11 12.25
C ASP A 15 10.64 -11.61 12.66
N LEU A 16 11.55 -10.68 12.98
CA LEU A 16 12.93 -10.98 13.35
C LEU A 16 13.04 -11.91 14.58
N ARG A 17 12.00 -12.00 15.40
CA ARG A 17 11.99 -12.87 16.59
C ARG A 17 11.80 -14.35 16.23
N VAL A 18 11.29 -14.64 15.05
CA VAL A 18 10.86 -15.97 14.63
C VAL A 18 11.73 -16.54 13.51
N ILE A 19 12.69 -15.77 12.98
CA ILE A 19 13.64 -16.22 11.95
C ILE A 19 14.47 -17.40 12.50
N LYS A 20 14.13 -18.60 12.04
CA LYS A 20 14.90 -19.84 12.19
C LYS A 20 15.51 -20.17 10.82
N ASP A 21 16.34 -21.21 10.75
CA ASP A 21 16.98 -21.64 9.49
C ASP A 21 15.91 -22.02 8.43
N GLY A 22 15.56 -21.09 7.52
CA GLY A 22 14.82 -21.36 6.29
C GLY A 22 13.72 -20.34 5.90
N ASP A 23 13.23 -20.48 4.67
CA ASP A 23 12.26 -19.60 3.97
C ASP A 23 10.80 -19.70 4.49
N LYS A 24 10.59 -20.26 5.70
CA LYS A 24 9.24 -20.53 6.27
C LYS A 24 8.74 -19.47 7.25
N ASP A 25 9.51 -18.41 7.47
CA ASP A 25 9.28 -17.45 8.57
C ASP A 25 8.77 -16.07 8.09
N LYS A 26 8.08 -16.04 6.94
CA LYS A 26 7.41 -14.83 6.44
C LYS A 26 6.07 -14.65 7.15
N VAL A 27 5.83 -13.46 7.70
CA VAL A 27 4.53 -13.05 8.25
C VAL A 27 3.54 -12.76 7.12
N ALA A 28 4.02 -12.15 6.05
CA ALA A 28 3.23 -11.89 4.85
C ALA A 28 4.11 -11.93 3.60
N HIS A 29 3.52 -12.30 2.46
CA HIS A 29 4.17 -12.33 1.15
C HIS A 29 3.18 -11.82 0.10
N PHE A 30 3.62 -10.90 -0.74
CA PHE A 30 2.76 -10.22 -1.70
C PHE A 30 3.33 -10.30 -3.12
N GLU A 31 2.50 -10.76 -4.06
CA GLU A 31 2.83 -10.97 -5.47
C GLU A 31 2.05 -9.99 -6.39
N TYR A 32 2.19 -8.69 -6.13
CA TYR A 32 1.46 -7.66 -6.87
C TYR A 32 2.27 -7.08 -8.04
N HIS A 33 3.39 -6.45 -7.73
CA HIS A 33 4.25 -5.81 -8.73
C HIS A 33 4.83 -6.82 -9.71
N LYS A 34 5.06 -6.38 -10.95
CA LYS A 34 5.49 -7.27 -12.05
C LYS A 34 6.95 -7.10 -12.43
N HIS A 35 7.64 -6.13 -11.83
CA HIS A 35 9.03 -5.74 -12.05
C HIS A 35 9.72 -5.52 -10.70
N PRO A 36 11.07 -5.42 -10.65
CA PRO A 36 11.82 -5.31 -9.40
C PRO A 36 11.30 -4.24 -8.44
N ILE A 37 11.23 -4.57 -7.16
CA ILE A 37 10.99 -3.59 -6.10
C ILE A 37 12.20 -2.67 -5.97
N THR A 38 12.00 -1.37 -6.15
CA THR A 38 13.08 -0.37 -6.11
C THR A 38 13.21 0.31 -4.75
N SER A 39 12.11 0.41 -3.99
CA SER A 39 12.09 0.99 -2.65
C SER A 39 10.93 0.43 -1.84
N ILE A 40 11.14 0.26 -0.53
CA ILE A 40 10.11 -0.17 0.41
C ILE A 40 10.34 0.54 1.75
N GLU A 41 9.28 1.14 2.32
CA GLU A 41 9.40 1.92 3.56
C GLU A 41 8.12 1.84 4.40
N TRP A 42 8.29 1.59 5.69
CA TRP A 42 7.22 1.69 6.68
C TRP A 42 6.89 3.15 6.96
N SER A 43 5.60 3.45 7.18
CA SER A 43 5.19 4.75 7.68
C SER A 43 5.72 4.95 9.11
N ALA A 44 6.27 6.14 9.36
CA ALA A 44 6.69 6.54 10.71
C ALA A 44 5.49 6.89 11.62
N HIS A 45 4.33 7.18 11.02
CA HIS A 45 3.13 7.61 11.74
C HIS A 45 2.11 6.48 11.92
N GLU A 46 2.14 5.45 11.06
CA GLU A 46 1.17 4.35 11.03
C GLU A 46 1.90 2.99 10.98
N SER A 47 1.87 2.24 12.09
CA SER A 47 2.75 1.07 12.26
C SER A 47 2.41 -0.14 11.36
N SER A 48 1.19 -0.21 10.83
CA SER A 48 0.75 -1.27 9.91
C SER A 48 0.91 -0.88 8.44
N THR A 49 1.26 0.37 8.15
CA THR A 49 1.27 0.91 6.78
C THR A 49 2.68 0.93 6.21
N LEU A 50 2.82 0.52 4.94
CA LEU A 50 4.04 0.64 4.17
C LEU A 50 3.78 1.12 2.75
N ALA A 51 4.79 1.72 2.15
CA ALA A 51 4.79 2.09 0.74
C ALA A 51 5.87 1.30 -0.01
N VAL A 52 5.57 0.93 -1.25
CA VAL A 52 6.44 0.14 -2.12
C VAL A 52 6.50 0.82 -3.49
N SER A 53 7.68 0.97 -4.07
CA SER A 53 7.85 1.37 -5.47
C SER A 53 8.53 0.27 -6.28
N SER A 54 8.18 0.19 -7.55
CA SER A 54 8.67 -0.84 -8.46
C SER A 54 9.09 -0.26 -9.82
N GLY A 55 9.94 -1.01 -10.52
CA GLY A 55 10.30 -0.76 -11.91
C GLY A 55 9.12 -0.85 -12.89
N ASP A 56 7.94 -1.30 -12.44
CA ASP A 56 6.70 -1.29 -13.22
C ASP A 56 6.01 0.08 -13.25
N ASN A 57 6.67 1.13 -12.75
CA ASN A 57 6.21 2.51 -12.71
C ASN A 57 5.04 2.75 -11.75
N GLN A 58 4.88 1.89 -10.74
CA GLN A 58 3.87 2.05 -9.71
C GLN A 58 4.50 2.28 -8.34
N LEU A 59 3.89 3.19 -7.58
CA LEU A 59 4.06 3.32 -6.14
C LEU A 59 2.77 2.88 -5.48
N THR A 60 2.84 1.88 -4.62
CA THR A 60 1.69 1.30 -3.93
C THR A 60 1.78 1.57 -2.44
N ILE A 61 0.62 1.68 -1.79
CA ILE A 61 0.51 1.87 -0.35
C ILE A 61 -0.35 0.73 0.20
N TRP A 62 0.13 0.14 1.28
CA TRP A 62 -0.40 -1.08 1.87
C TRP A 62 -0.67 -0.87 3.34
N ASP A 63 -1.78 -1.41 3.85
CA ASP A 63 -2.06 -1.49 5.28
C ASP A 63 -2.31 -2.95 5.69
N LEU A 64 -1.42 -3.46 6.53
CA LEU A 64 -1.41 -4.85 6.96
C LEU A 64 -2.44 -5.15 8.06
N SER A 65 -3.11 -4.12 8.59
CA SER A 65 -4.21 -4.30 9.54
C SER A 65 -5.53 -4.62 8.84
N LEU A 66 -5.60 -4.38 7.52
CA LEU A 66 -6.80 -4.64 6.74
C LEU A 66 -6.95 -6.12 6.42
N GLU A 67 -8.18 -6.59 6.61
CA GLU A 67 -8.63 -7.92 6.23
C GLU A 67 -9.89 -7.80 5.39
N LYS A 68 -10.20 -8.87 4.65
CA LYS A 68 -11.40 -8.89 3.82
C LYS A 68 -12.61 -9.12 4.72
N ASP A 69 -13.52 -8.16 4.77
CA ASP A 69 -14.82 -8.30 5.44
C ASP A 69 -15.91 -8.59 4.40
N GLU A 70 -16.39 -9.84 4.37
CA GLU A 70 -17.41 -10.27 3.42
C GLU A 70 -18.79 -9.67 3.71
N GLU A 71 -19.08 -9.34 4.98
CA GLU A 71 -20.35 -8.74 5.40
C GLU A 71 -20.40 -7.29 4.96
N GLU A 72 -19.33 -6.52 5.22
CA GLU A 72 -19.21 -5.12 4.77
C GLU A 72 -19.25 -5.02 3.23
N GLU A 73 -18.57 -5.91 2.51
CA GLU A 73 -18.65 -5.96 1.04
C GLU A 73 -20.08 -6.21 0.54
N ALA A 74 -20.83 -7.10 1.21
CA ALA A 74 -22.19 -7.43 0.82
C ALA A 74 -23.13 -6.23 1.06
N GLU A 75 -22.97 -5.54 2.20
CA GLU A 75 -23.71 -4.31 2.50
C GLU A 75 -23.40 -3.19 1.51
N PHE A 76 -22.12 -2.97 1.18
CA PHE A 76 -21.70 -1.95 0.21
C PHE A 76 -22.26 -2.23 -1.19
N LYS A 77 -22.24 -3.49 -1.64
CA LYS A 77 -22.85 -3.94 -2.91
C LYS A 77 -24.38 -3.78 -2.90
N ALA A 78 -25.02 -3.93 -1.74
CA ALA A 78 -26.46 -3.72 -1.60
C ALA A 78 -26.85 -2.23 -1.63
N GLN A 79 -26.00 -1.35 -1.09
CA GLN A 79 -26.23 0.10 -1.05
C GLN A 79 -25.83 0.81 -2.36
N THR A 80 -24.80 0.32 -3.05
CA THR A 80 -24.25 0.96 -4.25
C THR A 80 -24.81 0.29 -5.51
N LYS A 81 -25.64 1.02 -6.28
CA LYS A 81 -26.18 0.54 -7.57
C LYS A 81 -25.13 0.40 -8.68
N GLU A 82 -23.94 0.97 -8.48
CA GLU A 82 -22.81 0.76 -9.38
C GLU A 82 -22.16 -0.59 -9.06
N GLN A 83 -22.07 -1.46 -10.06
CA GLN A 83 -21.15 -2.58 -10.03
C GLN A 83 -19.73 -1.99 -10.03
N VAL A 84 -19.20 -1.71 -8.85
CA VAL A 84 -17.75 -1.53 -8.71
C VAL A 84 -17.15 -2.88 -9.05
N ASN A 85 -16.61 -3.02 -10.27
CA ASN A 85 -15.84 -4.18 -10.68
C ASN A 85 -14.52 -4.15 -9.90
N THR A 86 -14.57 -4.45 -8.61
CA THR A 86 -13.38 -4.75 -7.81
C THR A 86 -12.71 -5.96 -8.46
N PRO A 87 -11.49 -5.82 -9.00
CA PRO A 87 -10.79 -6.97 -9.53
C PRO A 87 -10.63 -7.99 -8.39
N GLN A 88 -11.12 -9.21 -8.60
CA GLN A 88 -11.10 -10.27 -7.58
C GLN A 88 -9.68 -10.64 -7.12
N ASP A 89 -8.67 -10.27 -7.91
CA ASP A 89 -7.27 -10.61 -7.70
C ASP A 89 -6.48 -9.54 -6.93
N LEU A 90 -7.12 -8.48 -6.42
CA LEU A 90 -6.42 -7.49 -5.59
C LEU A 90 -6.40 -7.91 -4.12
N PRO A 91 -5.22 -7.93 -3.46
CA PRO A 91 -5.15 -8.17 -2.03
C PRO A 91 -5.89 -7.07 -1.25
N PRO A 92 -6.64 -7.40 -0.19
CA PRO A 92 -7.40 -6.41 0.58
C PRO A 92 -6.50 -5.38 1.30
N GLN A 93 -5.21 -5.70 1.49
CA GLN A 93 -4.24 -4.78 2.09
C GLN A 93 -3.80 -3.65 1.14
N LEU A 94 -4.07 -3.74 -0.17
CA LEU A 94 -3.68 -2.71 -1.14
C LEU A 94 -4.62 -1.51 -1.04
N LEU A 95 -4.15 -0.42 -0.44
CA LEU A 95 -4.93 0.80 -0.22
C LEU A 95 -4.92 1.74 -1.43
N PHE A 96 -3.76 1.91 -2.06
CA PHE A 96 -3.61 2.92 -3.09
C PHE A 96 -2.55 2.54 -4.12
N VAL A 97 -2.79 2.94 -5.36
CA VAL A 97 -1.87 2.80 -6.48
C VAL A 97 -1.64 4.18 -7.09
N HIS A 98 -0.42 4.69 -6.96
CA HIS A 98 0.04 5.92 -7.60
C HIS A 98 0.84 5.58 -8.87
N GLN A 99 0.51 6.25 -9.97
CA GLN A 99 1.15 6.11 -11.28
C GLN A 99 1.49 7.48 -11.87
N GLY A 100 2.12 7.50 -13.04
CA GLY A 100 2.43 8.73 -13.79
C GLY A 100 3.87 9.21 -13.67
N GLN A 101 4.75 8.41 -13.05
CA GLN A 101 6.20 8.57 -13.09
C GLN A 101 6.82 7.42 -13.88
N LYS A 102 7.99 7.63 -14.48
CA LYS A 102 8.73 6.61 -15.24
C LYS A 102 10.06 6.29 -14.57
N ASP A 103 10.31 5.00 -14.37
CA ASP A 103 11.49 4.45 -13.72
C ASP A 103 11.68 4.96 -12.29
N LEU A 104 10.71 4.63 -11.43
CA LEU A 104 10.68 4.95 -9.99
C LEU A 104 11.88 4.35 -9.26
N LYS A 105 12.64 5.19 -8.54
CA LYS A 105 13.88 4.80 -7.86
C LYS A 105 13.77 4.72 -6.35
N LYS A 106 13.17 5.74 -5.72
CA LYS A 106 13.04 5.83 -4.27
C LYS A 106 11.71 6.45 -3.88
N LEU A 107 11.24 6.08 -2.70
CA LEU A 107 10.16 6.74 -1.99
C LEU A 107 10.61 7.00 -0.56
N HIS A 108 10.03 8.03 0.07
CA HIS A 108 10.19 8.33 1.49
C HIS A 108 8.89 8.88 2.06
N TRP A 109 8.53 8.43 3.27
CA TRP A 109 7.46 9.07 4.05
C TRP A 109 7.97 10.37 4.67
N HIS A 110 7.14 11.41 4.67
CA HIS A 110 7.50 12.67 5.31
C HIS A 110 7.40 12.56 6.83
N ASN A 111 8.53 12.67 7.54
CA ASN A 111 8.57 12.45 8.98
C ASN A 111 7.74 13.46 9.80
N GLN A 112 7.47 14.67 9.30
CA GLN A 112 6.66 15.67 10.02
C GLN A 112 5.21 15.78 9.54
N ILE A 113 4.87 15.19 8.39
CA ILE A 113 3.55 15.35 7.78
C ILE A 113 2.97 13.96 7.54
N PRO A 114 2.09 13.48 8.44
CA PRO A 114 1.43 12.19 8.28
C PRO A 114 0.73 12.06 6.93
N GLY A 115 0.83 10.88 6.32
CA GLY A 115 0.19 10.58 5.04
C GLY A 115 0.91 11.13 3.79
N MET A 116 1.97 11.93 3.94
CA MET A 116 2.72 12.48 2.80
C MET A 116 3.88 11.57 2.40
N ILE A 117 4.03 11.33 1.10
CA ILE A 117 5.13 10.60 0.48
C ILE A 117 5.79 11.46 -0.59
N VAL A 118 7.11 11.39 -0.66
CA VAL A 118 7.91 11.93 -1.76
C VAL A 118 8.52 10.77 -2.54
N SER A 119 8.37 10.77 -3.86
CA SER A 119 8.93 9.73 -4.74
C SER A 119 9.83 10.35 -5.80
N THR A 120 10.91 9.65 -6.17
CA THR A 120 11.81 10.05 -7.26
C THR A 120 11.80 9.02 -8.39
N ALA A 121 11.96 9.51 -9.61
CA ALA A 121 11.92 8.73 -10.83
C ALA A 121 12.84 9.37 -11.89
N ALA A 122 13.03 8.71 -13.03
CA ALA A 122 13.86 9.26 -14.10
C ALA A 122 13.29 10.54 -14.73
N ASP A 123 11.96 10.72 -14.67
CA ASP A 123 11.24 11.88 -15.21
C ASP A 123 10.93 12.98 -14.18
N GLY A 124 11.33 12.81 -12.92
CA GLY A 124 11.21 13.84 -11.90
C GLY A 124 10.92 13.29 -10.49
N PHE A 125 10.17 14.06 -9.71
CA PHE A 125 9.71 13.67 -8.39
C PHE A 125 8.26 14.08 -8.18
N ASN A 126 7.52 13.32 -7.39
CA ASN A 126 6.16 13.65 -6.98
C ASN A 126 6.10 13.80 -5.46
N VAL A 127 5.13 14.59 -5.01
CA VAL A 127 4.71 14.68 -3.61
C VAL A 127 3.23 14.35 -3.61
N LEU A 128 2.84 13.29 -2.89
CA LEU A 128 1.44 12.89 -2.74
C LEU A 128 1.07 12.80 -1.26
N MET A 129 -0.20 13.03 -0.97
CA MET A 129 -0.76 12.87 0.37
C MET A 129 -2.01 12.01 0.25
N LEU A 130 -2.05 10.92 1.00
CA LEU A 130 -3.29 10.17 1.17
C LEU A 130 -4.18 10.89 2.18
N TYR A 131 -5.44 11.08 1.83
CA TYR A 131 -6.44 11.61 2.74
C TYR A 131 -7.73 10.81 2.57
N ASN A 132 -8.28 10.34 3.69
CA ASN A 132 -9.60 9.74 3.66
C ASN A 132 -10.63 10.87 3.60
N ILE A 133 -11.41 10.93 2.51
CA ILE A 133 -12.49 11.89 2.42
C ILE A 133 -13.58 11.39 3.37
N GLN A 134 -13.63 11.98 4.58
CA GLN A 134 -14.78 11.78 5.46
C GLN A 134 -16.01 12.32 4.73
N ASN A 135 -16.81 11.42 4.16
CA ASN A 135 -18.13 11.72 3.61
C ASN A 135 -19.19 11.98 4.71
N THR A 136 -18.78 12.53 5.85
CA THR A 136 -19.74 13.11 6.79
C THR A 136 -19.96 14.55 6.37
N LEU A 137 -21.07 14.80 5.66
CA LEU A 137 -21.62 16.15 5.63
C LEU A 137 -21.72 16.62 7.08
N PRO A 138 -21.23 17.82 7.43
CA PRO A 138 -21.46 18.34 8.78
C PRO A 138 -22.96 18.35 9.02
N ASP A 139 -23.41 17.78 10.15
CA ASP A 139 -24.79 17.93 10.61
C ASP A 139 -25.06 19.44 10.73
N LEU A 140 -25.77 19.99 9.74
CA LEU A 140 -26.37 21.32 9.79
C LEU A 140 -27.58 21.25 10.71
N ALA A 141 -27.31 21.05 12.00
CA ALA A 141 -28.28 21.16 13.08
C ALA A 141 -27.64 21.93 14.24
N ALA A 142 -27.69 23.26 14.12
CA ALA A 142 -27.62 24.21 15.23
C ALA A 142 -28.71 25.26 15.03
#